data_AF-A0A553P5K6-F1
#
_entry.id   AF-A0A553P5K6-F1
#
_cell.length_a   1.000
_cell.length_b   1.000
_cell.length_c   1.000
_cell.angle_alpha   90.00
_cell.angle_beta   90.00
_cell.angle_gamma   90.00
#
_symmetry.space_group_name_H-M   'P 1'
#
loop_
_entity.id
_entity.type
_entity.pdbx_description
1 polymer ?
#
loop_
_entity_poly.entity_id
_entity_poly.type
_entity_poly.pdbx_seq_one_letter_code
_entity_poly.pdbx_strand_id
1 'polypeptide(L)'
;MPGLNDRRSFQGWVLHSSKPLPECQHHCLSLPAAEVRYVNMTALTRGRMLSSFWVVDRKHIYIGSAGMNLKAFSKLKELGIVVYDCSCLALDLHRIFSFYWQLQYRDYVPSIWSKRVTAVYSRDEPLQLSLNNTDASAYVSRFYRGKELMGGFQHRINENKFVVTDNAVYIGNLDWAGSEFANNAGAGLVIQESENHQEGRESIVEQLTAAFERDWFSPYTISLQAASTALQECQNLKQKLRDLKRKPE
;
A
#
# COMPACT_ATOMS: atom_id res chain seq x y z
N MET A 1 45.04 7.32 4.49
CA MET A 1 44.33 6.10 4.03
C MET A 1 43.20 5.81 5.01
N PRO A 2 41.97 6.34 4.82
CA PRO A 2 40.83 5.94 5.64
C PRO A 2 40.32 4.58 5.18
N GLY A 3 40.22 3.65 6.13
CA GLY A 3 39.88 2.25 5.92
C GLY A 3 38.40 2.02 5.58
N LEU A 4 38.20 1.03 4.71
CA LEU A 4 36.93 0.34 4.48
C LEU A 4 36.32 -0.15 5.79
N ASN A 5 35.27 0.50 6.29
CA ASN A 5 34.30 -0.16 7.18
C ASN A 5 32.94 0.55 7.21
N ASP A 6 32.51 1.11 6.08
CA ASP A 6 31.17 1.66 5.94
C ASP A 6 30.20 0.52 5.60
N ARG A 7 29.87 -0.30 6.61
CA ARG A 7 28.76 -1.26 6.53
C ARG A 7 27.47 -0.45 6.48
N ARG A 8 27.02 -0.10 5.28
CA ARG A 8 25.66 0.41 5.04
C ARG A 8 24.68 -0.57 5.68
N SER A 9 23.98 -0.14 6.72
CA SER A 9 23.02 -0.98 7.42
C SER A 9 21.76 -1.08 6.59
N PHE A 10 21.71 -2.03 5.66
CA PHE A 10 20.45 -2.38 5.03
C PHE A 10 19.53 -3.03 6.08
N GLN A 11 18.86 -2.21 6.89
CA GLN A 11 17.74 -2.64 7.71
C GLN A 11 16.50 -2.65 6.80
N GLY A 12 16.53 -3.50 5.76
CA GLY A 12 15.35 -3.76 4.95
C GLY A 12 14.40 -4.64 5.74
N TRP A 13 13.31 -4.06 6.21
CA TRP A 13 12.30 -4.77 6.98
C TRP A 13 11.19 -5.26 6.04
N VAL A 14 11.13 -6.57 5.79
CA VAL A 14 10.02 -7.19 5.04
C VAL A 14 9.11 -7.89 6.03
N LEU A 15 7.92 -7.35 6.23
CA LEU A 15 6.89 -7.98 7.06
C LEU A 15 6.07 -8.96 6.20
N HIS A 16 6.01 -10.22 6.64
CA HIS A 16 5.24 -11.25 5.94
C HIS A 16 3.98 -11.65 6.74
N SER A 17 2.85 -11.72 6.04
CA SER A 17 1.52 -11.84 6.65
C SER A 17 1.04 -13.25 6.98
N SER A 18 1.65 -14.34 6.50
CA SER A 18 1.00 -15.66 6.71
C SER A 18 1.90 -16.87 6.43
N LYS A 19 1.94 -17.77 7.43
CA LYS A 19 2.56 -19.11 7.50
C LYS A 19 4.06 -19.17 7.15
N PRO A 20 4.82 -20.15 7.65
CA PRO A 20 6.19 -20.33 7.20
C PRO A 20 6.17 -20.51 5.67
N LEU A 21 6.98 -19.69 5.00
CA LEU A 21 7.26 -19.77 3.56
C LEU A 21 7.67 -21.20 3.15
N PRO A 22 7.57 -21.58 1.87
CA PRO A 22 8.20 -22.80 1.37
C PRO A 22 9.72 -22.76 1.65
N GLU A 23 10.33 -23.91 1.97
CA GLU A 23 11.73 -24.05 2.45
C GLU A 23 12.77 -23.24 1.64
N CYS A 24 12.57 -23.08 0.33
CA CYS A 24 13.50 -22.34 -0.53
C CYS A 24 13.55 -20.82 -0.29
N GLN A 25 12.49 -20.19 0.23
CA GLN A 25 12.49 -18.74 0.53
C GLN A 25 12.99 -18.42 1.93
N HIS A 26 12.85 -19.35 2.88
CA HIS A 26 13.48 -19.22 4.20
C HIS A 26 15.00 -19.21 4.11
N HIS A 27 15.58 -19.97 3.17
CA HIS A 27 17.04 -20.05 3.02
C HIS A 27 17.67 -18.73 2.53
N CYS A 28 16.93 -17.94 1.74
CA CYS A 28 17.42 -16.65 1.23
C CYS A 28 17.27 -15.51 2.27
N LEU A 29 16.25 -15.59 3.14
CA LEU A 29 16.00 -14.61 4.20
C LEU A 29 16.71 -14.92 5.52
N SER A 30 17.24 -16.13 5.69
CA SER A 30 18.03 -16.56 6.85
C SER A 30 19.55 -16.40 6.64
N LEU A 31 19.95 -15.53 5.70
CA LEU A 31 21.32 -15.03 5.68
C LEU A 31 21.63 -14.41 7.05
N PRO A 32 22.84 -14.60 7.61
CA PRO A 32 23.21 -14.14 8.96
C PRO A 32 23.13 -12.61 9.19
N ALA A 33 22.66 -11.83 8.22
CA ALA A 33 22.52 -10.39 8.24
C ALA A 33 21.06 -9.88 8.27
N ALA A 34 20.04 -10.75 8.18
CA ALA A 34 18.64 -10.35 8.16
C ALA A 34 17.86 -10.92 9.35
N GLU A 35 17.13 -10.06 10.06
CA GLU A 35 16.25 -10.46 11.17
C GLU A 35 14.79 -10.50 10.69
N VAL A 36 14.18 -11.68 10.75
CA VAL A 36 12.80 -11.89 10.30
C VAL A 36 11.89 -12.13 11.50
N ARG A 37 10.76 -11.42 11.55
CA ARG A 37 9.74 -11.58 12.60
C ARG A 37 8.35 -11.77 12.01
N TYR A 38 7.59 -12.65 12.65
CA TYR A 38 6.23 -13.00 12.25
C TYR A 38 5.23 -12.41 13.24
N VAL A 39 4.17 -11.79 12.71
CA VAL A 39 3.06 -11.27 13.52
C VAL A 39 1.79 -12.04 13.16
N ASN A 40 1.16 -12.66 14.15
CA ASN A 40 -0.07 -13.43 13.94
C ASN A 40 -1.28 -12.49 13.83
N MET A 41 -1.47 -11.91 12.65
CA MET A 41 -2.60 -11.01 12.38
C MET A 41 -3.96 -11.69 12.51
N THR A 42 -4.03 -13.00 12.26
CA THR A 42 -5.28 -13.75 12.42
C THR A 42 -5.72 -13.82 13.88
N ALA A 43 -4.78 -13.96 14.82
CA ALA A 43 -5.10 -13.89 16.25
C ALA A 43 -5.53 -12.47 16.67
N LEU A 44 -4.88 -11.44 16.13
CA LEU A 44 -5.09 -10.04 16.53
C LEU A 44 -6.37 -9.41 15.96
N THR A 45 -6.58 -9.53 14.64
CA THR A 45 -7.68 -8.85 13.93
C THR A 45 -8.52 -9.79 13.06
N ARG A 46 -8.16 -11.08 12.99
CA ARG A 46 -8.70 -12.05 12.02
C ARG A 46 -8.43 -11.66 10.56
N GLY A 47 -7.63 -10.63 10.31
CA GLY A 47 -7.26 -10.18 8.96
C GLY A 47 -5.79 -10.45 8.64
N ARG A 48 -5.23 -9.60 7.77
CA ARG A 48 -3.90 -9.75 7.18
C ARG A 48 -3.05 -8.50 7.39
N MET A 49 -1.73 -8.67 7.28
CA MET A 49 -0.79 -7.56 7.18
C MET A 49 -0.59 -7.26 5.69
N LEU A 50 -1.09 -6.11 5.25
CA LEU A 50 -0.97 -5.66 3.86
C LEU A 50 0.04 -4.52 3.71
N SER A 51 0.59 -4.03 4.83
CA SER A 51 1.65 -3.03 4.85
C SER A 51 2.81 -3.39 3.94
N SER A 52 3.09 -2.51 2.98
CA SER A 52 4.19 -2.67 2.04
C SER A 52 4.95 -1.35 1.94
N PHE A 53 6.02 -1.29 2.72
CA PHE A 53 6.94 -0.17 2.78
C PHE A 53 8.29 -0.67 3.28
N TRP A 54 9.36 0.04 2.93
CA TRP A 54 10.68 -0.20 3.51
C TRP A 54 11.30 1.11 3.97
N VAL A 55 12.22 1.01 4.93
CA VAL A 55 12.98 2.14 5.47
C VAL A 55 14.44 1.73 5.48
N VAL A 56 15.32 2.52 4.87
CA VAL A 56 16.77 2.28 4.79
C VAL A 56 17.49 3.42 5.51
N ASP A 57 18.42 3.04 6.41
CA ASP A 57 19.27 3.95 7.19
C ASP A 57 18.51 5.06 7.95
N ARG A 58 17.21 4.85 8.24
CA ARG A 58 16.29 5.85 8.83
C ARG A 58 16.24 7.17 8.04
N LYS A 59 16.48 7.11 6.73
CA LYS A 59 16.53 8.28 5.83
C LYS A 59 15.77 8.09 4.54
N HIS A 60 15.83 6.89 3.97
CA HIS A 60 15.21 6.59 2.68
C HIS A 60 14.02 5.68 2.92
N ILE A 61 12.92 5.95 2.24
CA ILE A 61 11.71 5.18 2.39
C ILE A 61 11.08 4.86 1.05
N TYR A 62 10.31 3.80 1.03
CA TYR A 62 9.35 3.51 -0.02
C TYR A 62 8.03 3.15 0.60
N ILE A 63 6.94 3.62 0.00
CA ILE A 63 5.59 3.18 0.31
C ILE A 63 4.78 3.12 -0.98
N GLY A 64 4.02 2.04 -1.17
CA GLY A 64 3.26 1.85 -2.40
C GLY A 64 2.09 0.91 -2.25
N SER A 65 1.26 0.84 -3.28
CA SER A 65 0.15 -0.11 -3.35
C SER A 65 0.61 -1.56 -3.53
N ALA A 66 1.86 -1.72 -3.95
CA ALA A 66 2.48 -2.98 -4.32
C ALA A 66 2.67 -3.93 -3.14
N GLY A 67 2.44 -5.24 -3.31
CA GLY A 67 2.99 -6.22 -2.39
C GLY A 67 4.50 -6.42 -2.62
N MET A 68 5.33 -6.57 -1.59
CA MET A 68 6.79 -6.82 -1.78
C MET A 68 7.11 -8.27 -2.22
N ASN A 69 6.50 -8.75 -3.30
CA ASN A 69 6.77 -10.07 -3.86
C ASN A 69 7.05 -9.99 -5.37
N LEU A 70 7.79 -10.96 -5.90
CA LEU A 70 8.20 -10.98 -7.33
C LEU A 70 6.99 -10.93 -8.28
N LYS A 71 5.85 -11.50 -7.89
CA LYS A 71 4.62 -11.51 -8.70
C LYS A 71 4.05 -10.10 -8.84
N ALA A 72 4.08 -9.31 -7.78
CA ALA A 72 3.67 -7.93 -7.75
C ALA A 72 4.47 -7.10 -8.77
N PHE A 73 5.80 -7.21 -8.72
CA PHE A 73 6.70 -6.49 -9.64
C PHE A 73 6.68 -6.98 -11.10
N SER A 74 6.32 -8.25 -11.36
CA SER A 74 6.42 -8.82 -12.72
C SER A 74 5.09 -8.98 -13.44
N LYS A 75 3.96 -9.01 -12.73
CA LYS A 75 2.64 -9.34 -13.31
C LYS A 75 1.55 -8.33 -12.96
N LEU A 76 1.75 -7.48 -11.96
CA LEU A 76 0.75 -6.51 -11.53
C LEU A 76 1.19 -5.11 -11.90
N LYS A 77 0.22 -4.27 -12.24
CA LYS A 77 0.42 -2.83 -12.34
C LYS A 77 0.26 -2.25 -10.94
N GLU A 78 1.37 -1.75 -10.40
CA GLU A 78 1.46 -1.20 -9.06
C GLU A 78 2.25 0.12 -9.08
N LEU A 79 2.05 0.95 -8.07
CA LEU A 79 2.69 2.26 -7.97
C LEU A 79 3.14 2.50 -6.53
N GLY A 80 4.19 3.28 -6.35
CA GLY A 80 4.66 3.72 -5.04
C GLY A 80 5.56 4.93 -5.14
N ILE A 81 5.78 5.56 -4.00
CA ILE A 81 6.65 6.72 -3.84
C ILE A 81 7.89 6.27 -3.09
N VAL A 82 9.05 6.69 -3.60
CA VAL A 82 10.33 6.61 -2.89
C VAL A 82 10.70 8.03 -2.46
N VAL A 83 11.03 8.20 -1.17
CA VAL A 83 11.52 9.48 -0.64
C VAL A 83 12.93 9.26 -0.14
N TYR A 84 13.86 10.10 -0.59
CA TYR A 84 15.27 10.05 -0.20
C TYR A 84 15.59 11.16 0.81
N ASP A 85 16.51 10.88 1.75
CA ASP A 85 17.04 11.82 2.72
C ASP A 85 15.98 12.57 3.56
N CYS A 86 14.87 11.90 3.87
CA CYS A 86 13.81 12.41 4.71
C CYS A 86 13.73 11.60 6.01
N SER A 87 14.60 11.94 6.97
CA SER A 87 14.64 11.28 8.27
C SER A 87 13.34 11.45 9.07
N CYS A 88 12.64 12.57 8.88
CA CYS A 88 11.37 12.85 9.56
C CYS A 88 10.30 11.83 9.20
N LEU A 89 10.12 11.56 7.90
CA LEU A 89 9.12 10.61 7.41
C LEU A 89 9.57 9.15 7.64
N ALA A 90 10.87 8.89 7.52
CA ALA A 90 11.46 7.60 7.87
C ALA A 90 11.25 7.22 9.34
N LEU A 91 11.27 8.20 10.25
CA LEU A 91 10.99 7.98 11.66
C LEU A 91 9.56 7.47 11.89
N ASP A 92 8.57 8.06 11.22
CA ASP A 92 7.17 7.64 11.35
C ASP A 92 6.96 6.21 10.85
N LEU A 93 7.51 5.85 9.69
CA LEU A 93 7.47 4.47 9.20
C LEU A 93 8.24 3.50 10.13
N HIS A 94 9.37 3.93 10.70
CA HIS A 94 10.08 3.14 11.70
C HIS A 94 9.26 2.91 12.98
N ARG A 95 8.42 3.87 13.39
CA ARG A 95 7.50 3.70 14.52
C ARG A 95 6.38 2.70 14.19
N ILE A 96 5.95 2.60 12.93
CA ILE A 96 5.03 1.54 12.47
C ILE A 96 5.70 0.17 12.60
N PHE A 97 6.97 0.02 12.21
CA PHE A 97 7.71 -1.23 12.44
C PHE A 97 7.81 -1.59 13.92
N SER A 98 8.19 -0.62 14.75
CA SER A 98 8.32 -0.79 16.19
C SER A 98 6.99 -1.18 16.85
N PHE A 99 5.86 -0.73 16.29
CA PHE A 99 4.52 -1.13 16.70
C PHE A 99 4.27 -2.61 16.39
N TYR A 100 4.52 -3.06 15.16
CA TYR A 100 4.34 -4.46 14.79
C TYR A 100 5.26 -5.39 15.58
N TRP A 101 6.46 -4.93 15.90
CA TRP A 101 7.41 -5.67 16.73
C TRP A 101 6.85 -6.02 18.11
N GLN A 102 6.14 -5.08 18.74
CA GLN A 102 5.55 -5.29 20.06
C GLN A 102 4.37 -6.28 20.04
N LEU A 103 3.84 -6.57 18.86
CA LEU A 103 2.72 -7.50 18.64
C LEU A 103 3.17 -8.93 18.35
N GLN A 104 4.46 -9.21 18.12
CA GLN A 104 4.95 -10.54 17.75
C GLN A 104 4.48 -11.66 18.69
N TYR A 105 4.46 -11.39 20.00
CA TYR A 105 4.10 -12.36 21.03
C TYR A 105 2.75 -12.06 21.67
N ARG A 106 1.90 -11.29 20.99
CA ARG A 106 0.56 -10.95 21.47
C ARG A 106 -0.51 -11.54 20.56
N ASP A 107 -1.59 -11.92 21.21
CA ASP A 107 -2.85 -12.37 20.62
C ASP A 107 -3.96 -11.30 20.75
N TYR A 108 -3.68 -10.21 21.46
CA TYR A 108 -4.55 -9.04 21.54
C TYR A 108 -3.79 -7.73 21.30
N VAL A 109 -4.56 -6.67 21.06
CA VAL A 109 -4.07 -5.33 20.74
C VAL A 109 -4.24 -4.46 21.98
N PRO A 110 -3.15 -3.94 22.56
CA PRO A 110 -3.23 -2.99 23.66
C PRO A 110 -4.13 -1.79 23.34
N SER A 111 -4.95 -1.39 24.30
CA SER A 111 -5.70 -0.13 24.24
C SER A 111 -4.80 1.09 24.51
N ILE A 112 -3.66 0.89 25.18
CA ILE A 112 -2.71 1.93 25.55
C ILE A 112 -1.35 1.58 24.94
N TRP A 113 -0.75 2.56 24.24
CA TRP A 113 0.53 2.40 23.57
C TRP A 113 1.57 3.39 24.10
N SER A 114 2.84 2.98 24.04
CA SER A 114 3.95 3.88 24.34
C SER A 114 4.00 5.03 23.33
N LYS A 115 4.31 6.25 23.78
CA LYS A 115 4.58 7.40 22.90
C LYS A 115 5.63 7.11 21.82
N ARG A 116 6.51 6.11 22.05
CA ARG A 116 7.55 5.67 21.10
C ARG A 116 7.01 5.07 19.80
N VAL A 117 5.74 4.63 19.75
CA VAL A 117 5.13 4.04 18.55
C VAL A 117 4.01 4.88 17.94
N THR A 118 3.67 5.99 18.57
CA THR A 118 2.72 6.99 18.07
C THR A 118 3.37 7.76 16.92
N ALA A 119 2.63 8.14 15.88
CA ALA A 119 3.20 8.98 14.82
C ALA A 119 3.67 10.33 15.39
N VAL A 120 4.74 10.89 14.82
CA VAL A 120 5.18 12.27 15.08
C VAL A 120 4.25 13.23 14.36
N TYR A 121 3.93 12.94 13.11
CA TYR A 121 3.10 13.79 12.27
C TYR A 121 1.72 13.20 12.08
N SER A 122 0.73 14.07 11.99
CA SER A 122 -0.68 13.69 11.84
C SER A 122 -1.37 14.62 10.85
N ARG A 123 -2.65 14.38 10.60
CA ARG A 123 -3.46 15.29 9.80
C ARG A 123 -3.54 16.68 10.42
N ASP A 124 -3.64 16.77 11.74
CA ASP A 124 -3.85 18.04 12.45
C ASP A 124 -2.51 18.79 12.64
N GLU A 125 -1.39 18.05 12.67
CA GLU A 125 -0.01 18.59 12.69
C GLU A 125 0.87 17.84 11.64
N PRO A 126 0.78 18.20 10.35
CA PRO A 126 1.51 17.51 9.30
C PRO A 126 2.97 17.98 9.20
N LEU A 127 3.85 17.12 8.68
CA LEU A 127 5.24 17.48 8.39
C LEU A 127 5.27 18.45 7.21
N GLN A 128 5.92 19.60 7.36
CA GLN A 128 6.21 20.49 6.24
C GLN A 128 7.53 20.07 5.59
N LEU A 129 7.55 19.92 4.27
CA LEU A 129 8.72 19.56 3.48
C LEU A 129 8.64 20.17 2.08
N SER A 130 9.73 20.12 1.33
CA SER A 130 9.73 20.48 -0.09
C SER A 130 9.93 19.22 -0.93
N LEU A 131 9.01 18.95 -1.84
CA LEU A 131 9.08 17.84 -2.80
C LEU A 131 9.21 18.42 -4.20
N ASN A 132 10.26 18.06 -4.92
CA ASN A 132 10.56 18.61 -6.25
C ASN A 132 10.60 20.16 -6.30
N ASN A 133 10.95 20.81 -5.18
CA ASN A 133 10.94 22.27 -4.98
C ASN A 133 9.54 22.89 -4.86
N THR A 134 8.51 22.08 -4.68
CA THR A 134 7.17 22.51 -4.28
C THR A 134 7.03 22.35 -2.77
N ASP A 135 6.55 23.38 -2.09
CA ASP A 135 6.20 23.27 -0.67
C ASP A 135 5.03 22.31 -0.51
N ALA A 136 5.19 21.33 0.36
CA ALA A 136 4.22 20.29 0.61
C ALA A 136 4.13 19.95 2.10
N SER A 137 2.98 19.45 2.51
CA SER A 137 2.80 18.84 3.80
C SER A 137 2.51 17.35 3.65
N ALA A 138 3.06 16.51 4.52
CA ALA A 138 2.84 15.08 4.47
C ALA A 138 2.67 14.46 5.85
N TYR A 139 1.94 13.35 5.89
CA TYR A 139 1.82 12.50 7.07
C TYR A 139 1.55 11.05 6.67
N VAL A 140 1.94 10.12 7.53
CA VAL A 140 1.65 8.68 7.33
C VAL A 140 0.39 8.32 8.11
N SER A 141 -0.61 7.81 7.40
CA SER A 141 -1.79 7.21 8.02
C SER A 141 -1.54 5.74 8.30
N ARG A 142 -1.89 5.29 9.51
CA ARG A 142 -1.86 3.88 9.91
C ARG A 142 -3.29 3.40 10.09
N PHE A 143 -3.61 2.27 9.51
CA PHE A 143 -4.93 1.67 9.64
C PHE A 143 -4.87 0.46 10.57
N TYR A 144 -5.66 0.55 11.64
CA TYR A 144 -5.81 -0.51 12.62
C TYR A 144 -7.15 -0.36 13.36
N ARG A 145 -8.16 -1.15 12.99
CA ARG A 145 -9.40 -1.29 13.77
C ARG A 145 -9.76 -2.79 13.82
N GLY A 146 -10.64 -3.19 14.72
CA GLY A 146 -11.06 -4.59 14.88
C GLY A 146 -12.57 -4.78 14.74
N LYS A 147 -12.92 -5.84 13.97
CA LYS A 147 -14.22 -6.48 13.67
C LYS A 147 -15.18 -5.75 12.71
N GLU A 148 -15.36 -6.28 11.48
CA GLU A 148 -16.49 -7.10 11.00
C GLU A 148 -16.32 -7.42 9.48
N LEU A 149 -16.91 -8.53 9.00
CA LEU A 149 -16.59 -9.27 7.75
C LEU A 149 -17.12 -8.63 6.46
N MET A 150 -16.40 -8.83 5.34
CA MET A 150 -16.84 -9.63 4.18
C MET A 150 -15.69 -9.72 3.16
N GLY A 151 -15.54 -10.90 2.55
CA GLY A 151 -14.43 -11.23 1.65
C GLY A 151 -14.88 -11.56 0.23
N GLY A 152 -13.95 -11.37 -0.70
CA GLY A 152 -13.95 -11.88 -2.06
C GLY A 152 -12.55 -11.70 -2.65
N PHE A 153 -12.01 -12.73 -3.31
CA PHE A 153 -10.79 -12.60 -4.10
C PHE A 153 -11.17 -12.47 -5.57
N GLN A 154 -10.62 -11.47 -6.24
CA GLN A 154 -10.73 -11.32 -7.69
C GLN A 154 -9.32 -11.21 -8.27
N HIS A 155 -9.06 -11.94 -9.35
CA HIS A 155 -7.81 -11.78 -10.10
C HIS A 155 -7.86 -10.46 -10.86
N ARG A 156 -7.20 -9.42 -10.33
CA ARG A 156 -7.09 -8.10 -10.97
C ARG A 156 -5.66 -7.91 -11.48
N ILE A 157 -5.53 -7.24 -12.62
CA ILE A 157 -4.24 -6.90 -13.24
C ILE A 157 -3.72 -5.55 -12.70
N ASN A 158 -4.63 -4.69 -12.25
CA ASN A 158 -4.34 -3.39 -11.64
C ASN A 158 -4.74 -3.41 -10.14
N GLU A 159 -3.76 -3.17 -9.28
CA GLU A 159 -3.87 -3.17 -7.80
C GLU A 159 -3.43 -1.82 -7.21
N ASN A 160 -3.46 -0.75 -8.02
CA ASN A 160 -3.17 0.61 -7.59
C ASN A 160 -4.20 1.10 -6.58
N LYS A 161 -3.73 1.60 -5.44
CA LYS A 161 -4.54 2.10 -4.31
C LYS A 161 -4.09 3.52 -4.00
N PHE A 162 -4.56 4.44 -4.81
CA PHE A 162 -4.24 5.85 -4.68
C PHE A 162 -5.46 6.71 -4.99
N VAL A 163 -5.46 7.92 -4.46
CA VAL A 163 -6.42 8.97 -4.77
C VAL A 163 -5.65 10.24 -5.03
N VAL A 164 -6.11 10.99 -6.02
CA VAL A 164 -5.57 12.29 -6.37
C VAL A 164 -6.71 13.30 -6.31
N THR A 165 -6.45 14.46 -5.74
CA THR A 165 -7.31 15.65 -5.74
C THR A 165 -6.56 16.80 -6.41
N ASP A 166 -7.19 17.97 -6.48
CA ASP A 166 -6.61 19.16 -7.10
C ASP A 166 -5.24 19.57 -6.49
N ASN A 167 -5.00 19.26 -5.21
CA ASN A 167 -3.77 19.64 -4.50
C ASN A 167 -3.18 18.55 -3.59
N ALA A 168 -3.71 17.33 -3.60
CA ALA A 168 -3.26 16.28 -2.71
C ALA A 168 -3.31 14.89 -3.34
N VAL A 169 -2.46 14.03 -2.80
CA VAL A 169 -2.33 12.63 -3.18
C VAL A 169 -2.38 11.78 -1.91
N TYR A 170 -3.11 10.69 -2.00
CA TYR A 170 -3.01 9.56 -1.06
C TYR A 170 -2.53 8.32 -1.80
N ILE A 171 -1.57 7.60 -1.24
CA ILE A 171 -1.19 6.24 -1.68
C ILE A 171 -1.19 5.34 -0.46
N GLY A 172 -1.85 4.18 -0.55
CA GLY A 172 -1.89 3.24 0.57
C GLY A 172 -1.83 1.79 0.14
N ASN A 173 -1.86 0.91 1.14
CA ASN A 173 -1.81 -0.53 0.92
C ASN A 173 -3.18 -1.22 0.88
N LEU A 174 -4.23 -0.55 1.38
CA LEU A 174 -5.57 -1.12 1.56
C LEU A 174 -6.52 -0.66 0.45
N ASP A 175 -7.43 -1.54 0.02
CA ASP A 175 -8.53 -1.12 -0.85
C ASP A 175 -9.51 -0.21 -0.10
N TRP A 176 -10.27 0.57 -0.86
CA TRP A 176 -11.27 1.51 -0.34
C TRP A 176 -12.56 0.78 0.06
N ALA A 177 -12.43 -0.20 0.94
CA ALA A 177 -13.53 -0.98 1.50
C ALA A 177 -13.48 -0.91 3.02
N GLY A 178 -14.64 -0.70 3.66
CA GLY A 178 -14.71 -0.62 5.13
C GLY A 178 -14.11 -1.83 5.83
N SER A 179 -14.28 -3.03 5.26
CA SER A 179 -13.70 -4.28 5.79
C SER A 179 -12.18 -4.33 5.72
N GLU A 180 -11.55 -3.67 4.74
CA GLU A 180 -10.09 -3.62 4.61
C GLU A 180 -9.48 -2.76 5.72
N PHE A 181 -10.03 -1.57 5.96
CA PHE A 181 -9.61 -0.70 7.05
C PHE A 181 -9.94 -1.28 8.44
N ALA A 182 -10.98 -2.11 8.53
CA ALA A 182 -11.48 -2.66 9.80
C ALA A 182 -10.86 -3.99 10.22
N ASN A 183 -10.20 -4.72 9.31
CA ASN A 183 -9.66 -6.05 9.64
C ASN A 183 -8.17 -6.18 9.28
N ASN A 184 -7.67 -5.42 8.31
CA ASN A 184 -6.29 -5.52 7.85
C ASN A 184 -5.42 -4.41 8.44
N ALA A 185 -4.13 -4.71 8.57
CA ALA A 185 -3.13 -3.74 8.99
C ALA A 185 -2.37 -3.20 7.77
N GLY A 186 -2.44 -1.89 7.57
CA GLY A 186 -1.83 -1.18 6.44
C GLY A 186 -1.32 0.19 6.84
N ALA A 187 -0.55 0.80 5.93
CA ALA A 187 -0.17 2.19 5.99
C ALA A 187 -0.56 2.92 4.70
N GLY A 188 -0.63 4.23 4.77
CA GLY A 188 -0.75 5.11 3.61
C GLY A 188 0.02 6.40 3.84
N LEU A 189 0.41 7.04 2.75
CA LEU A 189 1.08 8.33 2.73
C LEU A 189 0.13 9.34 2.10
N VAL A 190 -0.07 10.45 2.80
CA VAL A 190 -0.77 11.63 2.28
C VAL A 190 0.27 12.71 2.02
N ILE A 191 0.22 13.31 0.85
CA ILE A 191 1.02 14.47 0.45
C ILE A 191 0.05 15.53 -0.05
N GLN A 192 0.14 16.74 0.48
CA GLN A 192 -0.64 17.89 0.05
C GLN A 192 0.32 19.00 -0.36
N GLU A 193 0.24 19.44 -1.60
CA GLU A 193 1.08 20.50 -2.16
C GLU A 193 0.45 21.89 -1.95
N SER A 194 1.31 22.90 -1.85
CA SER A 194 0.94 24.31 -1.79
C SER A 194 0.66 24.84 -3.20
N GLU A 195 -0.27 25.81 -3.30
CA GLU A 195 -0.63 26.47 -4.56
C GLU A 195 0.52 27.29 -5.19
N ASN A 196 1.60 27.54 -4.44
CA ASN A 196 2.79 28.27 -4.91
C ASN A 196 3.70 27.41 -5.80
N HIS A 197 3.16 26.88 -6.90
CA HIS A 197 3.97 26.14 -7.87
C HIS A 197 4.91 27.09 -8.62
N GLN A 198 6.20 26.76 -8.62
CA GLN A 198 7.15 27.41 -9.54
C GLN A 198 6.86 26.92 -10.96
N GLU A 199 6.47 27.86 -11.82
CA GLU A 199 6.12 27.63 -13.21
C GLU A 199 7.22 26.84 -13.94
N GLY A 200 6.87 25.68 -14.51
CA GLY A 200 7.78 24.86 -15.35
C GLY A 200 8.34 23.57 -14.73
N ARG A 201 7.88 23.11 -13.55
CA ARG A 201 8.22 21.78 -13.00
C ARG A 201 6.98 20.97 -12.65
N GLU A 202 6.97 19.69 -13.06
CA GLU A 202 5.89 18.77 -12.77
C GLU A 202 5.86 18.35 -11.29
N SER A 203 4.71 18.57 -10.66
CA SER A 203 4.46 18.22 -9.27
C SER A 203 4.15 16.74 -9.06
N ILE A 204 4.19 16.26 -7.81
CA ILE A 204 3.81 14.85 -7.55
C ILE A 204 2.31 14.64 -7.78
N VAL A 205 1.50 15.65 -7.51
CA VAL A 205 0.05 15.66 -7.79
C VAL A 205 -0.16 15.54 -9.30
N GLU A 206 0.51 16.38 -10.10
CA GLU A 206 0.42 16.35 -11.57
C GLU A 206 0.86 15.01 -12.17
N GLN A 207 1.99 14.45 -11.70
CA GLN A 207 2.48 13.15 -12.17
C GLN A 207 1.48 12.01 -11.91
N LEU A 208 0.82 12.03 -10.75
CA LEU A 208 -0.14 11.00 -10.38
C LEU A 208 -1.52 11.23 -11.03
N THR A 209 -1.90 12.48 -11.26
CA THR A 209 -3.04 12.84 -12.12
C THR A 209 -2.81 12.31 -13.54
N ALA A 210 -1.64 12.55 -14.13
CA ALA A 210 -1.31 12.04 -15.46
C ALA A 210 -1.34 10.50 -15.51
N ALA A 211 -0.84 9.82 -14.46
CA ALA A 211 -0.93 8.37 -14.36
C ALA A 211 -2.37 7.87 -14.26
N PHE A 212 -3.24 8.59 -13.53
CA PHE A 212 -4.67 8.31 -13.44
C PHE A 212 -5.36 8.52 -14.78
N GLU A 213 -5.18 9.68 -15.41
CA GLU A 213 -5.83 10.03 -16.69
C GLU A 213 -5.43 9.09 -17.81
N ARG A 214 -4.14 8.73 -17.90
CA ARG A 214 -3.65 7.74 -18.86
C ARG A 214 -4.40 6.41 -18.72
N ASP A 215 -4.69 6.00 -17.49
CA ASP A 215 -5.39 4.75 -17.22
C ASP A 215 -6.90 4.90 -17.46
N TRP A 216 -7.48 6.02 -17.01
CA TRP A 216 -8.91 6.33 -17.11
C TRP A 216 -9.37 6.47 -18.56
N PHE A 217 -8.63 7.20 -19.38
CA PHE A 217 -8.92 7.39 -20.81
C PHE A 217 -8.32 6.29 -21.70
N SER A 218 -7.76 5.23 -21.10
CA SER A 218 -7.23 4.10 -21.86
C SER A 218 -8.32 3.32 -22.62
N PRO A 219 -7.99 2.65 -23.73
CA PRO A 219 -8.95 1.79 -24.44
C PRO A 219 -9.39 0.54 -23.65
N TYR A 220 -8.78 0.30 -22.48
CA TYR A 220 -9.12 -0.81 -21.59
C TYR A 220 -10.18 -0.44 -20.55
N THR A 221 -10.54 0.84 -20.44
CA THR A 221 -11.59 1.30 -19.54
C THR A 221 -12.97 0.98 -20.12
N ILE A 222 -13.79 0.29 -19.34
CA ILE A 222 -15.19 0.04 -19.68
C ILE A 222 -16.07 0.90 -18.78
N SER A 223 -16.86 1.80 -19.36
CA SER A 223 -17.86 2.57 -18.63
C SER A 223 -18.88 1.62 -17.98
N LEU A 224 -19.23 1.86 -16.71
CA LEU A 224 -20.20 1.04 -15.99
C LEU A 224 -21.59 1.04 -16.65
N GLN A 225 -21.98 2.14 -17.30
CA GLN A 225 -23.23 2.23 -18.06
C GLN A 225 -23.18 1.33 -19.32
N ALA A 226 -22.06 1.30 -20.02
CA ALA A 226 -21.85 0.40 -21.15
C ALA A 226 -21.75 -1.06 -20.68
N ALA A 227 -21.13 -1.31 -19.53
CA ALA A 227 -21.03 -2.62 -18.92
C ALA A 227 -22.40 -3.17 -18.49
N SER A 228 -23.31 -2.34 -17.96
CA SER A 228 -24.67 -2.78 -17.64
C SER A 228 -25.44 -3.21 -18.89
N THR A 229 -25.32 -2.46 -19.99
CA THR A 229 -25.97 -2.79 -21.26
C THR A 229 -25.37 -4.06 -21.87
N ALA A 230 -24.04 -4.15 -21.92
CA ALA A 230 -23.34 -5.34 -22.42
C ALA A 230 -23.61 -6.59 -21.57
N LEU A 231 -23.73 -6.44 -20.24
CA LEU A 231 -24.10 -7.54 -19.33
C LEU A 231 -25.53 -7.99 -19.59
N GLN A 232 -26.47 -7.05 -19.76
CA GLN A 232 -27.85 -7.35 -20.09
C GLN A 232 -27.96 -8.07 -21.44
N GLU A 233 -27.22 -7.61 -22.46
CA GLU A 233 -27.15 -8.26 -23.77
C GLU A 233 -26.54 -9.66 -23.70
N CYS A 234 -25.46 -9.84 -22.94
CA CYS A 234 -24.86 -11.16 -22.67
C CYS A 234 -25.84 -12.11 -21.97
N GLN A 235 -26.61 -11.61 -21.00
CA GLN A 235 -27.63 -12.39 -20.31
C GLN A 235 -28.75 -12.80 -21.26
N ASN A 236 -29.20 -11.88 -22.12
CA ASN A 236 -30.23 -12.14 -23.15
C ASN A 236 -29.74 -13.15 -24.19
N LEU A 237 -28.49 -13.05 -24.65
CA LEU A 237 -27.86 -14.02 -25.56
C LEU A 237 -27.73 -15.40 -24.93
N LYS A 238 -27.29 -15.48 -23.66
CA LYS A 238 -27.26 -16.75 -22.92
C LYS A 238 -28.64 -17.37 -22.79
N GLN A 239 -29.68 -16.56 -22.59
CA GLN A 239 -31.05 -17.06 -22.54
C GLN A 239 -31.52 -17.60 -23.90
N LYS A 240 -31.31 -16.84 -24.99
CA LYS A 240 -31.61 -17.30 -26.36
C LYS A 240 -30.88 -18.59 -26.73
N LEU A 241 -29.60 -18.72 -26.36
CA LEU A 241 -28.82 -19.95 -26.56
C LEU A 241 -29.36 -21.14 -25.76
N ARG A 242 -29.89 -20.92 -24.56
CA ARG A 242 -30.55 -21.97 -23.76
C ARG A 242 -31.87 -22.41 -24.39
N ASP A 243 -32.63 -21.47 -24.95
CA ASP A 243 -33.92 -21.74 -25.56
C ASP A 243 -33.77 -22.44 -26.93
N LEU A 244 -32.73 -22.09 -27.70
CA LEU A 244 -32.34 -22.79 -28.93
C LEU A 244 -31.92 -24.25 -28.68
N LYS A 245 -31.27 -24.53 -27.53
CA LYS A 245 -30.89 -25.89 -27.12
C LYS A 245 -32.04 -26.70 -26.53
N ARG A 246 -33.20 -26.09 -26.29
CA ARG A 246 -34.40 -26.73 -25.71
C ARG A 246 -35.50 -27.00 -26.71
N LYS A 247 -35.34 -26.63 -27.99
CA LYS A 247 -36.29 -27.00 -29.04
C LYS A 247 -36.15 -28.51 -29.32
N PRO A 248 -37.17 -29.33 -29.06
CA PRO A 248 -37.17 -30.70 -29.55
C PRO A 248 -37.43 -30.70 -31.07
N GLU A 249 -36.81 -31.65 -31.78
CA GLU A 249 -37.19 -32.04 -33.14
C GLU A 249 -38.63 -32.59 -33.18
#